data_AF-S5Z709-F1
#
_entry.id   AF-S5Z709-F1
#
_cell.length_a   1.000
_cell.length_b   1.000
_cell.length_c   1.000
_cell.angle_alpha   90.00
_cell.angle_beta   90.00
_cell.angle_gamma   90.00
#
_symmetry.space_group_name_H-M   'P 1'
#
loop_
_entity.id
_entity.type
_entity.pdbx_description
1 polymer ?
#
loop_
_entity_poly.entity_id
_entity_poly.type
_entity_poly.pdbx_seq_one_letter_code
_entity_poly.pdbx_strand_id
1 'polypeptide(L)'
;MPPKKTSGQVVISLENIDAYRGFIVTWFADAATTYLINQRLDRDIKESLSDLCAQAKNYVESLKEADKERACSRIPLPLTGNDIKTKSLYDVCKCPDLICNENPSSMSLKPALSLEFIEYIKTFNPQITQKFLKREVIKIEDRLHGLAVIGADITHTYTVRRGVEQEWGYTFIEVPNPGAIDYRKLSGMIKTVVRSVLNNEGSRASVLVGVASVLVLIYGRNLYENVQRSPINLEFLRLSMRNGGKKAMVKAFEILSPSGIALDISRMGLASPLYSMFSKYPKNSGPARNFVEDLARAIIVYNSLKTTEEIYKALRSLTSENIRNDLHRNYGDTWRDIFDKLLQVRV
;
A
#
# COMPACT_ATOMS: atom_id res chain seq x y z
N MET A 1 12.84 25.05 44.52
CA MET A 1 12.05 24.52 43.39
C MET A 1 13.01 24.18 42.27
N PRO A 2 13.10 22.92 41.80
CA PRO A 2 13.91 22.62 40.63
C PRO A 2 13.27 23.27 39.39
N PRO A 3 14.07 23.77 38.44
CA PRO A 3 13.54 24.38 37.21
C PRO A 3 12.75 23.33 36.42
N LYS A 4 11.55 23.71 35.95
CA LYS A 4 10.79 22.94 34.96
C LYS A 4 11.70 22.71 33.75
N LYS A 5 12.15 21.47 33.52
CA LYS A 5 12.75 21.05 32.24
C LYS A 5 11.77 21.47 31.13
N THR A 6 12.17 22.42 30.30
CA THR A 6 11.51 22.71 29.03
C THR A 6 11.46 21.42 28.23
N SER A 7 10.26 20.92 27.98
CA SER A 7 10.00 19.83 27.03
C SER A 7 10.65 20.17 25.68
N GLY A 8 11.48 19.28 25.14
CA GLY A 8 11.99 19.41 23.79
C GLY A 8 10.83 19.50 22.79
N GLN A 9 10.84 20.52 21.93
CA GLN A 9 9.97 20.52 20.74
C GLN A 9 10.77 19.90 19.61
N VAL A 10 10.15 18.96 18.91
CA VAL A 10 10.72 18.35 17.70
C VAL A 10 9.92 18.83 16.51
N VAL A 11 10.58 19.35 15.50
CA VAL A 11 9.95 19.78 14.24
C VAL A 11 10.40 18.83 13.16
N ILE A 12 9.46 18.12 12.54
CA ILE A 12 9.71 17.30 11.35
C ILE A 12 9.47 18.19 10.13
N SER A 13 10.48 18.36 9.29
CA SER A 13 10.46 19.14 8.05
C SER A 13 11.18 18.39 6.93
N LEU A 14 11.09 18.88 5.69
CA LEU A 14 11.84 18.30 4.58
C LEU A 14 13.37 18.33 4.82
N GLU A 15 13.87 19.23 5.66
CA GLU A 15 15.31 19.38 5.95
C GLU A 15 15.91 18.27 6.81
N ASN A 16 15.09 17.63 7.64
CA ASN A 16 15.55 16.65 8.61
C ASN A 16 14.80 15.32 8.50
N ILE A 17 14.11 15.12 7.38
CA ILE A 17 13.17 14.02 7.17
C ILE A 17 13.81 12.63 7.33
N ASP A 18 15.10 12.50 6.99
CA ASP A 18 15.85 11.25 7.08
C ASP A 18 15.92 10.71 8.52
N ALA A 19 15.93 11.59 9.53
CA ALA A 19 15.94 11.20 10.94
C ALA A 19 14.58 10.65 11.42
N TYR A 20 13.52 10.87 10.64
CA TYR A 20 12.14 10.58 11.02
C TYR A 20 11.43 9.59 10.09
N ARG A 21 12.15 8.89 9.20
CA ARG A 21 11.58 7.88 8.27
C ARG A 21 10.72 6.79 8.93
N GLY A 22 10.91 6.55 10.23
CA GLY A 22 10.09 5.61 11.00
C GLY A 22 8.68 6.10 11.34
N PHE A 23 8.31 7.32 10.94
CA PHE A 23 6.99 7.89 11.22
C PHE A 23 5.99 7.63 10.10
N ILE A 24 4.74 7.30 10.46
CA ILE A 24 3.62 7.11 9.51
C ILE A 24 3.44 8.32 8.60
N VAL A 25 3.60 9.53 9.13
CA VAL A 25 3.49 10.74 8.32
C VAL A 25 4.56 10.81 7.22
N THR A 26 5.77 10.33 7.52
CA THR A 26 6.87 10.25 6.55
C THR A 26 6.67 9.09 5.57
N TRP A 27 6.11 7.97 6.03
CA TRP A 27 5.73 6.84 5.18
C TRP A 27 4.71 7.25 4.11
N PHE A 28 3.66 7.97 4.51
CA PHE A 28 2.69 8.50 3.56
C PHE A 28 3.30 9.56 2.64
N ALA A 29 4.12 10.47 3.17
CA ALA A 29 4.78 11.48 2.33
C ALA A 29 5.74 10.85 1.31
N ASP A 30 6.42 9.75 1.66
CA ASP A 30 7.26 8.96 0.75
C ASP A 30 6.43 8.29 -0.35
N ALA A 31 5.26 7.76 0.00
CA ALA A 31 4.34 7.23 -1.00
C ALA A 31 3.83 8.31 -1.97
N ALA A 32 3.58 9.53 -1.48
CA ALA A 32 3.16 10.65 -2.32
C ALA A 32 4.28 11.08 -3.28
N THR A 33 5.49 11.32 -2.78
CA THR A 33 6.64 11.71 -3.61
C THR A 33 6.97 10.66 -4.66
N THR A 34 6.97 9.38 -4.27
CA THR A 34 7.19 8.25 -5.18
C THR A 34 6.13 8.19 -6.28
N TYR A 35 4.85 8.43 -5.98
CA TYR A 35 3.81 8.42 -7.01
C TYR A 35 3.82 9.68 -7.89
N LEU A 36 4.00 10.86 -7.28
CA LEU A 36 3.85 12.14 -7.96
C LEU A 36 5.02 12.44 -8.88
N ILE A 37 6.25 12.21 -8.44
CA ILE A 37 7.45 12.56 -9.23
C ILE A 37 8.43 11.39 -9.39
N ASN A 38 8.07 10.19 -8.92
CA ASN A 38 8.91 9.00 -9.04
C ASN A 38 10.30 9.21 -8.41
N GLN A 39 10.31 9.76 -7.20
CA GLN A 39 11.49 9.97 -6.35
C GLN A 39 11.14 9.56 -4.91
N ARG A 40 12.14 9.07 -4.15
CA ARG A 40 11.96 8.80 -2.72
C ARG A 40 11.93 10.12 -1.95
N LEU A 41 11.27 10.11 -0.80
CA LEU A 41 11.34 11.22 0.13
C LEU A 41 12.71 11.21 0.84
N ASP A 42 13.53 12.18 0.48
CA ASP A 42 14.78 12.51 1.15
C ASP A 42 14.89 14.04 1.32
N ARG A 43 16.03 14.49 1.84
CA ARG A 43 16.30 15.93 2.04
C ARG A 43 16.50 16.71 0.74
N ASP A 44 16.88 16.04 -0.35
CA ASP A 44 17.21 16.64 -1.64
C ASP A 44 15.96 16.92 -2.49
N ILE A 45 14.81 16.36 -2.07
CA ILE A 45 13.47 16.60 -2.62
C ILE A 45 13.08 18.09 -2.76
N LYS A 46 13.79 18.99 -2.05
CA LYS A 46 13.63 20.44 -2.16
C LYS A 46 13.83 20.96 -3.58
N GLU A 47 14.77 20.37 -4.32
CA GLU A 47 15.06 20.74 -5.70
C GLU A 47 13.87 20.43 -6.62
N SER A 48 13.07 19.43 -6.27
CA SER A 48 11.89 18.97 -6.99
C SER A 48 10.58 19.60 -6.49
N LEU A 49 10.61 20.63 -5.63
CA LEU A 49 9.39 21.20 -5.03
C LEU A 49 8.42 21.81 -6.04
N SER A 50 8.95 22.44 -7.09
CA SER A 50 8.11 23.00 -8.16
C SER A 50 7.36 21.89 -8.89
N ASP A 51 8.06 20.81 -9.23
CA ASP A 51 7.48 19.63 -9.87
C ASP A 51 6.47 18.92 -8.95
N LEU A 52 6.80 18.75 -7.68
CA LEU A 52 5.87 18.19 -6.67
C LEU A 52 4.59 19.01 -6.58
N CYS A 53 4.72 20.33 -6.51
CA CYS A 53 3.58 21.24 -6.46
C CYS A 53 2.70 21.09 -7.71
N ALA A 54 3.30 21.08 -8.90
CA ALA A 54 2.58 20.92 -10.16
C ALA A 54 1.87 19.55 -10.25
N GLN A 55 2.57 18.46 -9.90
CA GLN A 55 2.02 17.11 -9.95
C GLN A 55 0.93 16.90 -8.88
N ALA A 56 1.05 17.51 -7.70
CA ALA A 56 0.02 17.48 -6.66
C ALA A 56 -1.26 18.19 -7.13
N LYS A 57 -1.15 19.34 -7.81
CA LYS A 57 -2.29 20.05 -8.42
C LYS A 57 -2.97 19.17 -9.48
N ASN A 58 -2.19 18.63 -10.42
CA ASN A 58 -2.71 17.75 -11.48
C ASN A 58 -3.40 16.50 -10.89
N TYR A 59 -2.85 15.93 -9.83
CA TYR A 59 -3.46 14.80 -9.13
C TYR A 59 -4.85 15.18 -8.59
N VAL A 60 -4.96 16.29 -7.87
CA VAL A 60 -6.25 16.76 -7.32
C VAL A 60 -7.25 17.11 -8.42
N GLU A 61 -6.80 17.71 -9.53
CA GLU A 61 -7.65 17.97 -10.69
C GLU A 61 -8.21 16.68 -11.29
N SER A 62 -7.36 15.66 -11.48
CA SER A 62 -7.80 14.35 -11.98
C SER A 62 -8.82 13.67 -11.04
N LEU A 63 -8.68 13.86 -9.72
CA LEU A 63 -9.68 13.37 -8.75
C LEU A 63 -11.02 14.10 -8.90
N LYS A 64 -11.00 15.42 -9.09
CA LYS A 64 -12.22 16.22 -9.33
C LYS A 64 -12.90 15.84 -10.63
N GLU A 65 -12.15 15.52 -11.67
CA GLU A 65 -12.72 15.05 -12.94
C GLU A 65 -13.39 13.68 -12.79
N ALA A 66 -12.78 12.77 -12.03
CA ALA A 66 -13.30 11.43 -11.79
C ALA A 66 -14.54 11.40 -10.87
N ASP A 67 -14.60 12.26 -9.85
CA ASP A 67 -15.71 12.32 -8.89
C ASP A 67 -15.93 13.77 -8.38
N LYS A 68 -16.60 14.58 -9.21
CA LYS A 68 -16.82 16.02 -8.98
C LYS A 68 -17.45 16.33 -7.62
N GLU A 69 -18.35 15.48 -7.13
CA GLU A 69 -19.11 15.75 -5.91
C GLU A 69 -18.35 15.36 -4.64
N ARG A 70 -17.53 14.31 -4.69
CA ARG A 70 -16.91 13.75 -3.46
C ARG A 70 -15.42 13.99 -3.35
N ALA A 71 -14.74 14.39 -4.44
CA ALA A 71 -13.28 14.57 -4.45
C ALA A 71 -12.79 15.46 -3.29
N CYS A 72 -13.41 16.62 -3.07
CA CYS A 72 -13.02 17.57 -2.00
C CYS A 72 -13.70 17.33 -0.65
N SER A 73 -14.24 16.13 -0.44
CA SER A 73 -14.69 15.66 0.88
C SER A 73 -13.94 14.40 1.32
N ARG A 74 -13.01 13.94 0.47
CA ARG A 74 -12.28 12.70 0.63
C ARG A 74 -11.24 12.89 1.73
N ILE A 75 -11.41 12.11 2.79
CA ILE A 75 -10.48 12.08 3.92
C ILE A 75 -9.97 10.65 4.01
N PRO A 76 -8.71 10.43 3.59
CA PRO A 76 -8.20 9.08 3.44
C PRO A 76 -7.82 8.43 4.76
N LEU A 77 -7.84 9.17 5.88
CA LEU A 77 -7.38 8.74 7.20
C LEU A 77 -8.54 8.58 8.20
N PRO A 78 -8.44 7.65 9.17
CA PRO A 78 -9.41 7.55 10.26
C PRO A 78 -9.28 8.75 11.21
N LEU A 79 -10.24 9.68 11.14
CA LEU A 79 -10.27 10.85 12.02
C LEU A 79 -10.61 10.46 13.46
N THR A 80 -9.85 10.96 14.42
CA THR A 80 -10.12 10.78 15.85
C THR A 80 -11.00 11.91 16.40
N GLY A 81 -11.48 11.78 17.64
CA GLY A 81 -12.28 12.83 18.31
C GLY A 81 -11.58 14.19 18.40
N ASN A 82 -10.25 14.22 18.38
CA ASN A 82 -9.47 15.45 18.39
C ASN A 82 -9.33 16.08 16.99
N ASP A 83 -9.52 15.29 15.93
CA ASP A 83 -9.32 15.71 14.54
C ASP A 83 -10.58 16.33 13.93
N ILE A 84 -11.77 16.06 14.47
CA ILE A 84 -13.05 16.53 13.92
C ILE A 84 -13.07 18.06 13.75
N LYS A 85 -12.53 18.80 14.73
CA LYS A 85 -12.44 20.26 14.68
C LYS A 85 -11.49 20.77 13.60
N THR A 86 -10.52 19.96 13.20
CA THR A 86 -9.51 20.27 12.19
C THR A 86 -9.65 19.38 10.96
N LYS A 87 -10.84 18.87 10.70
CA LYS A 87 -11.15 17.95 9.59
C LYS A 87 -10.67 18.50 8.24
N SER A 88 -10.77 19.81 8.05
CA SER A 88 -10.32 20.51 6.85
C SER A 88 -8.82 20.36 6.55
N LEU A 89 -7.99 20.06 7.55
CA LEU A 89 -6.55 19.82 7.33
C LEU A 89 -6.29 18.49 6.61
N TYR A 90 -7.25 17.57 6.59
CA TYR A 90 -7.13 16.26 5.96
C TYR A 90 -7.85 16.17 4.62
N ASP A 91 -8.32 17.30 4.12
CA ASP A 91 -8.95 17.42 2.81
C ASP A 91 -7.88 17.38 1.72
N VAL A 92 -7.93 16.34 0.88
CA VAL A 92 -6.99 16.12 -0.23
C VAL A 92 -6.95 17.34 -1.16
N CYS A 93 -8.07 18.04 -1.36
CA CYS A 93 -8.13 19.21 -2.25
C CYS A 93 -7.36 20.43 -1.73
N LYS A 94 -7.08 20.51 -0.41
CA LYS A 94 -6.33 21.61 0.20
C LYS A 94 -4.84 21.33 0.29
N CYS A 95 -4.44 20.10 0.04
CA CYS A 95 -3.06 19.66 0.17
C CYS A 95 -2.10 20.35 -0.82
N PRO A 96 -2.48 20.63 -2.09
CA PRO A 96 -1.60 21.37 -3.00
C PRO A 96 -1.20 22.75 -2.43
N ASP A 97 -2.13 23.48 -1.83
CA ASP A 97 -1.83 24.80 -1.23
C ASP A 97 -0.82 24.70 -0.09
N LEU A 98 -0.90 23.63 0.73
CA LEU A 98 0.06 23.36 1.80
C LEU A 98 1.45 22.99 1.25
N ILE A 99 1.50 22.18 0.19
CA ILE A 99 2.75 21.72 -0.45
C ILE A 99 3.45 22.88 -1.15
N CYS A 100 2.69 23.70 -1.87
CA CYS A 100 3.19 24.80 -2.69
C CYS A 100 3.49 26.08 -1.90
N ASN A 101 3.17 26.13 -0.60
CA ASN A 101 3.40 27.33 0.22
C ASN A 101 4.91 27.65 0.29
N GLU A 102 5.29 28.87 -0.12
CA GLU A 102 6.68 29.35 -0.09
C GLU A 102 7.22 29.48 1.34
N ASN A 103 6.34 29.86 2.28
CA ASN A 103 6.66 30.06 3.70
C ASN A 103 5.86 29.07 4.55
N PRO A 104 6.24 27.77 4.57
CA PRO A 104 5.49 26.75 5.27
C PRO A 104 5.55 27.00 6.78
N SER A 105 4.40 26.91 7.43
CA SER A 105 4.34 26.95 8.89
C SER A 105 4.56 25.54 9.45
N SER A 106 4.67 25.46 10.78
CA SER A 106 4.66 24.17 11.47
C SER A 106 3.44 24.07 12.37
N MET A 107 2.76 22.94 12.31
CA MET A 107 1.61 22.62 13.13
C MET A 107 1.91 21.46 14.06
N SER A 108 1.18 21.34 15.17
CA SER A 108 1.26 20.13 16.00
C SER A 108 0.82 18.91 15.19
N LEU A 109 1.64 17.85 15.23
CA LEU A 109 1.33 16.58 14.57
C LEU A 109 0.00 16.05 15.11
N LYS A 110 -0.96 15.88 14.21
CA LYS A 110 -2.35 15.55 14.56
C LYS A 110 -2.53 14.04 14.74
N PRO A 111 -3.44 13.59 15.62
CA PRO A 111 -3.59 12.18 15.98
C PRO A 111 -3.63 11.18 14.82
N ALA A 112 -4.40 11.46 13.76
CA ALA A 112 -4.54 10.55 12.62
C ALA A 112 -3.23 10.32 11.83
N LEU A 113 -2.26 11.24 11.93
CA LEU A 113 -0.91 11.13 11.37
C LEU A 113 0.17 10.95 12.46
N SER A 114 -0.22 10.99 13.73
CA SER A 114 0.69 10.87 14.87
C SER A 114 0.90 9.41 15.24
N LEU A 115 2.10 9.10 15.74
CA LEU A 115 2.41 7.78 16.24
C LEU A 115 1.94 7.61 17.70
N GLU A 116 0.86 6.85 17.88
CA GLU A 116 0.84 5.76 18.88
C GLU A 116 1.40 4.44 18.26
N PHE A 117 2.21 4.53 17.20
CA PHE A 117 2.87 3.42 16.48
C PHE A 117 4.19 2.94 17.13
N ILE A 118 4.53 3.52 18.27
CA ILE A 118 5.83 3.42 18.92
C ILE A 118 5.88 2.25 19.95
N GLU A 119 5.05 1.23 19.78
CA GLU A 119 5.25 -0.05 20.47
C GLU A 119 5.57 -1.20 19.50
N TYR A 120 5.17 -1.14 18.23
CA TYR A 120 5.33 -2.28 17.32
C TYR A 120 6.59 -2.24 16.46
N ILE A 121 7.08 -1.06 16.05
CA ILE A 121 8.38 -0.93 15.34
C ILE A 121 9.56 -0.73 16.32
N LYS A 122 9.28 -0.53 17.61
CA LYS A 122 10.29 -0.23 18.65
C LYS A 122 11.17 -1.40 19.08
N THR A 123 11.02 -2.59 18.52
CA THR A 123 11.91 -3.72 18.75
C THR A 123 13.22 -3.69 17.94
N PHE A 124 13.39 -2.77 16.97
CA PHE A 124 14.55 -2.80 16.06
C PHE A 124 15.52 -1.60 16.09
N ASN A 125 15.29 -0.54 16.89
CA ASN A 125 16.26 0.56 16.99
C ASN A 125 16.49 1.08 18.42
N PRO A 126 17.56 0.62 19.11
CA PRO A 126 17.91 1.03 20.47
C PRO A 126 18.16 2.54 20.67
N GLN A 127 18.54 3.28 19.62
CA GLN A 127 18.86 4.71 19.73
C GLN A 127 17.61 5.58 19.91
N ILE A 128 16.45 5.11 19.44
CA ILE A 128 15.16 5.82 19.53
C ILE A 128 14.50 5.56 20.90
N THR A 129 14.80 4.42 21.52
CA THR A 129 14.16 3.95 22.75
C THR A 129 14.46 4.83 23.97
N GLN A 130 15.65 5.44 24.05
CA GLN A 130 16.07 6.23 25.22
C GLN A 130 15.73 7.73 25.16
N LYS A 131 15.58 8.33 23.96
CA LYS A 131 15.36 9.78 23.82
C LYS A 131 13.89 10.22 23.85
N PHE A 132 12.96 9.39 23.37
CA PHE A 132 11.57 9.81 23.14
C PHE A 132 10.56 9.34 24.21
N LEU A 133 11.05 8.85 25.35
CA LEU A 133 10.21 8.43 26.47
C LEU A 133 9.65 9.65 27.21
N LYS A 134 8.41 10.01 26.84
CA LYS A 134 7.51 10.99 27.49
C LYS A 134 7.95 12.46 27.39
N ARG A 135 7.09 13.26 26.71
CA ARG A 135 6.91 14.74 26.80
C ARG A 135 7.49 15.62 25.69
N GLU A 136 7.73 15.12 24.48
CA GLU A 136 8.06 15.99 23.35
C GLU A 136 6.82 16.36 22.55
N VAL A 137 6.64 17.66 22.28
CA VAL A 137 5.61 18.14 21.36
C VAL A 137 6.18 18.01 19.95
N ILE A 138 5.60 17.12 19.16
CA ILE A 138 5.99 16.93 17.76
C ILE A 138 5.21 17.92 16.91
N LYS A 139 5.93 18.73 16.16
CA LYS A 139 5.41 19.58 15.10
C LYS A 139 5.81 19.02 13.74
N ILE A 140 4.99 19.31 12.75
CA ILE A 140 5.23 18.95 11.36
C ILE A 140 5.07 20.18 10.47
N GLU A 141 5.95 20.31 9.49
CA GLU A 141 5.85 21.30 8.43
C GLU A 141 4.61 21.07 7.54
N ASP A 142 3.95 22.14 7.12
CA ASP A 142 2.73 22.09 6.30
C ASP A 142 2.91 21.25 5.02
N ARG A 143 4.06 21.36 4.36
CA ARG A 143 4.37 20.61 3.12
C ARG A 143 4.34 19.11 3.35
N LEU A 144 4.99 18.63 4.41
CA LEU A 144 5.00 17.21 4.77
C LEU A 144 3.61 16.71 5.13
N HIS A 145 2.80 17.51 5.82
CA HIS A 145 1.43 17.14 6.12
C HIS A 145 0.58 17.02 4.84
N GLY A 146 0.68 18.00 3.93
CA GLY A 146 -0.01 17.94 2.64
C GLY A 146 0.40 16.71 1.82
N LEU A 147 1.70 16.41 1.75
CA LEU A 147 2.21 15.19 1.11
C LEU A 147 1.66 13.93 1.80
N ALA A 148 1.64 13.88 3.12
CA ALA A 148 1.13 12.71 3.86
C ALA A 148 -0.36 12.46 3.62
N VAL A 149 -1.17 13.51 3.53
CA VAL A 149 -2.60 13.35 3.23
C VAL A 149 -2.82 12.85 1.80
N ILE A 150 -2.10 13.40 0.81
CA ILE A 150 -2.13 12.89 -0.57
C ILE A 150 -1.64 11.44 -0.63
N GLY A 151 -0.55 11.13 0.06
CA GLY A 151 0.02 9.79 0.14
C GLY A 151 -0.92 8.78 0.78
N ALA A 152 -1.68 9.19 1.81
CA ALA A 152 -2.73 8.36 2.39
C ALA A 152 -3.84 8.07 1.37
N ASP A 153 -4.25 9.05 0.56
CA ASP A 153 -5.24 8.83 -0.50
C ASP A 153 -4.72 7.90 -1.60
N ILE A 154 -3.47 8.10 -2.02
CA ILE A 154 -2.80 7.26 -3.01
C ILE A 154 -2.67 5.84 -2.47
N THR A 155 -2.28 5.63 -1.23
CA THR A 155 -2.04 4.26 -0.71
C THR A 155 -3.31 3.56 -0.25
N HIS A 156 -4.41 4.28 -0.03
CA HIS A 156 -5.66 3.69 0.45
C HIS A 156 -6.20 2.60 -0.48
N THR A 157 -6.34 1.38 0.03
CA THR A 157 -6.79 0.22 -0.75
C THR A 157 -8.20 -0.22 -0.40
N TYR A 158 -8.54 -0.28 0.89
CA TYR A 158 -9.84 -0.72 1.35
C TYR A 158 -10.24 -0.10 2.69
N THR A 159 -11.56 -0.14 2.94
CA THR A 159 -12.16 0.10 4.24
C THR A 159 -13.17 -1.01 4.52
N VAL A 160 -13.00 -1.75 5.62
CA VAL A 160 -13.89 -2.87 5.99
C VAL A 160 -14.38 -2.68 7.41
N ARG A 161 -15.68 -2.95 7.62
CA ARG A 161 -16.28 -2.95 8.96
C ARG A 161 -16.40 -4.38 9.48
N ARG A 162 -15.87 -4.63 10.67
CA ARG A 162 -15.95 -5.90 11.40
C ARG A 162 -16.66 -5.66 12.73
N GLY A 163 -17.98 -5.81 12.72
CA GLY A 163 -18.82 -5.51 13.88
C GLY A 163 -18.75 -4.03 14.29
N VAL A 164 -18.16 -3.77 15.46
CA VAL A 164 -17.97 -2.43 16.02
C VAL A 164 -16.63 -1.79 15.65
N GLU A 165 -15.74 -2.52 14.98
CA GLU A 165 -14.44 -2.04 14.53
C GLU A 165 -14.49 -1.73 13.04
N GLN A 166 -13.91 -0.60 12.65
CA GLN A 166 -13.64 -0.26 11.27
C GLN A 166 -12.13 -0.36 11.04
N GLU A 167 -11.73 -0.96 9.93
CA GLU A 167 -10.35 -1.14 9.51
C GLU A 167 -10.11 -0.40 8.19
N TRP A 168 -8.98 0.32 8.11
CA TRP A 168 -8.49 0.98 6.90
C TRP A 168 -7.18 0.31 6.49
N GLY A 169 -7.13 -0.14 5.25
CA GLY A 169 -5.93 -0.71 4.64
C GLY A 169 -5.25 0.27 3.70
N TYR A 170 -3.93 0.36 3.81
CA TYR A 170 -3.07 1.13 2.93
C TYR A 170 -1.97 0.22 2.37
N THR A 171 -1.67 0.41 1.10
CA THR A 171 -0.66 -0.36 0.39
C THR A 171 0.25 0.57 -0.38
N PHE A 172 1.55 0.48 -0.10
CA PHE A 172 2.59 1.22 -0.79
C PHE A 172 3.53 0.23 -1.48
N ILE A 173 3.83 0.48 -2.74
CA ILE A 173 4.84 -0.29 -3.48
C ILE A 173 6.17 0.42 -3.28
N GLU A 174 6.97 -0.08 -2.35
CA GLU A 174 8.28 0.47 -2.14
C GLU A 174 9.18 0.13 -3.34
N VAL A 175 9.71 1.18 -3.97
CA VAL A 175 10.60 1.09 -5.11
C VAL A 175 11.93 1.73 -4.71
N PRO A 176 12.96 0.95 -4.31
CA PRO A 176 14.24 1.49 -3.88
C PRO A 176 14.94 2.36 -4.92
N ASN A 177 14.79 2.04 -6.21
CA ASN A 177 15.29 2.84 -7.32
C ASN A 177 14.14 3.19 -8.28
N PRO A 178 13.43 4.31 -8.03
CA PRO A 178 12.33 4.78 -8.86
C PRO A 178 12.71 4.99 -10.33
N GLY A 179 13.97 5.34 -10.62
CA GLY A 179 14.44 5.54 -12.00
C GLY A 179 14.35 4.29 -12.88
N ALA A 180 14.33 3.09 -12.28
CA ALA A 180 14.16 1.82 -12.99
C ALA A 180 12.68 1.40 -13.15
N ILE A 181 11.78 1.93 -12.32
CA ILE A 181 10.43 1.41 -12.14
C ILE A 181 9.40 2.55 -12.17
N ASP A 182 8.51 2.50 -13.15
CA ASP A 182 7.37 3.42 -13.24
C ASP A 182 6.28 3.03 -12.22
N TYR A 183 6.31 3.68 -11.05
CA TYR A 183 5.37 3.41 -9.96
C TYR A 183 3.91 3.63 -10.39
N ARG A 184 3.63 4.65 -11.21
CA ARG A 184 2.25 4.98 -11.62
C ARG A 184 1.63 3.81 -12.38
N LYS A 185 2.36 3.22 -13.34
CA LYS A 185 1.92 2.03 -14.10
C LYS A 185 1.63 0.84 -13.19
N LEU A 186 2.50 0.57 -12.21
CA LEU A 186 2.31 -0.55 -11.27
C LEU A 186 1.12 -0.35 -10.34
N SER A 187 0.99 0.86 -9.81
CA SER A 187 0.08 1.16 -8.70
C SER A 187 -1.38 0.84 -9.02
N GLY A 188 -1.85 1.10 -10.25
CA GLY A 188 -3.23 0.82 -10.66
C GLY A 188 -3.57 -0.67 -10.67
N MET A 189 -2.74 -1.48 -11.32
CA MET A 189 -2.97 -2.93 -11.41
C MET A 189 -2.80 -3.62 -10.06
N ILE A 190 -1.79 -3.23 -9.27
CA ILE A 190 -1.57 -3.77 -7.92
C ILE A 190 -2.74 -3.43 -7.00
N LYS A 191 -3.21 -2.18 -6.98
CA LYS A 191 -4.38 -1.80 -6.17
C LYS A 191 -5.63 -2.60 -6.55
N THR A 192 -5.85 -2.84 -7.83
CA THR A 192 -6.97 -3.67 -8.30
C THR A 192 -6.91 -5.07 -7.70
N VAL A 193 -5.75 -5.73 -7.77
CA VAL A 193 -5.54 -7.05 -7.14
C VAL A 193 -5.76 -6.99 -5.64
N VAL A 194 -5.05 -6.09 -4.95
CA VAL A 194 -5.10 -5.97 -3.48
C VAL A 194 -6.53 -5.73 -3.01
N ARG A 195 -7.25 -4.80 -3.65
CA ARG A 195 -8.64 -4.49 -3.32
C ARG A 195 -9.55 -5.69 -3.56
N SER A 196 -9.42 -6.35 -4.70
CA SER A 196 -10.26 -7.49 -5.08
C SER A 196 -10.07 -8.65 -4.10
N VAL A 197 -8.82 -8.99 -3.77
CA VAL A 197 -8.50 -10.07 -2.83
C VAL A 197 -8.95 -9.70 -1.41
N LEU A 198 -8.57 -8.53 -0.88
CA LEU A 198 -8.80 -8.20 0.53
C LEU A 198 -10.26 -7.83 0.85
N ASN A 199 -10.99 -7.18 -0.07
CA ASN A 199 -12.43 -6.93 0.11
C ASN A 199 -13.24 -8.22 0.14
N ASN A 200 -12.73 -9.28 -0.49
CA ASN A 200 -13.35 -10.59 -0.57
C ASN A 200 -12.66 -11.61 0.36
N GLU A 201 -12.01 -11.12 1.43
CA GLU A 201 -11.43 -11.95 2.51
C GLU A 201 -10.37 -12.97 2.06
N GLY A 202 -9.73 -12.72 0.92
CA GLY A 202 -8.60 -13.54 0.44
C GLY A 202 -7.35 -13.38 1.31
N SER A 203 -6.44 -14.34 1.17
CA SER A 203 -5.24 -14.42 1.98
C SER A 203 -4.11 -13.52 1.46
N ARG A 204 -3.08 -13.38 2.29
CA ARG A 204 -1.83 -12.71 1.92
C ARG A 204 -1.09 -13.43 0.79
N ALA A 205 -1.18 -14.75 0.73
CA ALA A 205 -0.58 -15.52 -0.36
C ALA A 205 -1.23 -15.12 -1.69
N SER A 206 -2.56 -14.99 -1.71
CA SER A 206 -3.32 -14.53 -2.88
C SER A 206 -2.93 -13.11 -3.30
N VAL A 207 -2.78 -12.19 -2.34
CA VAL A 207 -2.26 -10.84 -2.62
C VAL A 207 -0.86 -10.90 -3.24
N LEU A 208 0.03 -11.67 -2.63
CA LEU A 208 1.44 -11.73 -3.03
C LEU A 208 1.61 -12.31 -4.44
N VAL A 209 0.92 -13.41 -4.74
CA VAL A 209 0.93 -14.06 -6.07
C VAL A 209 0.25 -13.17 -7.10
N GLY A 210 -0.88 -12.54 -6.75
CA GLY A 210 -1.56 -11.61 -7.64
C GLY A 210 -0.69 -10.40 -7.98
N VAL A 211 -0.01 -9.81 -6.99
CA VAL A 211 0.92 -8.69 -7.24
C VAL A 211 2.15 -9.13 -8.03
N ALA A 212 2.72 -10.28 -7.71
CA ALA A 212 3.81 -10.85 -8.48
C ALA A 212 3.43 -11.04 -9.96
N SER A 213 2.20 -11.48 -10.24
CA SER A 213 1.70 -11.59 -11.62
C SER A 213 1.63 -10.24 -12.34
N VAL A 214 1.29 -9.15 -11.64
CA VAL A 214 1.31 -7.79 -12.20
C VAL A 214 2.73 -7.37 -12.61
N LEU A 215 3.73 -7.68 -11.78
CA LEU A 215 5.13 -7.37 -12.10
C LEU A 215 5.55 -8.04 -13.41
N VAL A 216 5.20 -9.32 -13.57
CA VAL A 216 5.51 -10.06 -14.81
C VAL A 216 4.81 -9.45 -16.01
N LEU A 217 3.53 -9.07 -15.89
CA LEU A 217 2.78 -8.50 -17.01
C LEU A 217 3.32 -7.14 -17.45
N ILE A 218 3.77 -6.30 -16.52
CA ILE A 218 4.29 -4.96 -16.82
C ILE A 218 5.71 -5.02 -17.37
N TYR A 219 6.60 -5.81 -16.75
CA TYR A 219 8.02 -5.81 -17.13
C TYR A 219 8.37 -6.89 -18.16
N GLY A 220 7.56 -7.93 -18.30
CA GLY A 220 7.77 -9.02 -19.25
C GLY A 220 9.20 -9.55 -19.21
N ARG A 221 9.89 -9.49 -20.35
CA ARG A 221 11.27 -9.97 -20.50
C ARG A 221 12.28 -9.19 -19.65
N ASN A 222 11.99 -7.94 -19.30
CA ASN A 222 12.88 -7.08 -18.52
C ASN A 222 12.68 -7.26 -17.00
N LEU A 223 11.81 -8.16 -16.56
CA LEU A 223 11.50 -8.35 -15.14
C LEU A 223 12.76 -8.62 -14.30
N TYR A 224 13.62 -9.54 -14.76
CA TYR A 224 14.82 -9.93 -14.01
C TYR A 224 15.76 -8.75 -13.77
N GLU A 225 16.05 -7.96 -14.81
CA GLU A 225 16.91 -6.79 -14.70
C GLU A 225 16.31 -5.71 -13.79
N ASN A 226 15.01 -5.42 -13.93
CA ASN A 226 14.35 -4.41 -13.10
C ASN A 226 14.29 -4.81 -11.63
N VAL A 227 13.96 -6.08 -11.34
CA VAL A 227 13.87 -6.61 -9.97
C VAL A 227 15.25 -6.68 -9.31
N GLN A 228 16.32 -6.96 -10.06
CA GLN A 228 17.68 -6.93 -9.51
C GLN A 228 18.16 -5.52 -9.19
N ARG A 229 17.89 -4.55 -10.07
CA ARG A 229 18.26 -3.14 -9.86
C ARG A 229 17.45 -2.48 -8.76
N SER A 230 16.20 -2.92 -8.56
CA SER A 230 15.27 -2.36 -7.60
C SER A 230 14.31 -3.43 -7.10
N PRO A 231 14.70 -4.23 -6.08
CA PRO A 231 13.80 -5.19 -5.47
C PRO A 231 12.52 -4.50 -5.01
N ILE A 232 11.39 -4.95 -5.53
CA ILE A 232 10.09 -4.35 -5.21
C ILE A 232 9.61 -4.96 -3.90
N ASN A 233 9.28 -4.10 -2.93
CA ASN A 233 8.56 -4.50 -1.73
C ASN A 233 7.15 -3.92 -1.74
N LEU A 234 6.24 -4.61 -1.08
CA LEU A 234 4.87 -4.19 -0.90
C LEU A 234 4.62 -4.02 0.59
N GLU A 235 4.48 -2.78 1.02
CA GLU A 235 4.25 -2.42 2.40
C GLU A 235 2.75 -2.28 2.66
N PHE A 236 2.28 -2.97 3.69
CA PHE A 236 0.89 -2.98 4.13
C PHE A 236 0.76 -2.37 5.51
N LEU A 237 0.07 -1.24 5.59
CA LEU A 237 -0.35 -0.63 6.85
C LEU A 237 -1.84 -0.88 7.06
N ARG A 238 -2.20 -1.41 8.22
CA ARG A 238 -3.59 -1.57 8.64
C ARG A 238 -3.84 -0.78 9.90
N LEU A 239 -4.80 0.14 9.81
CA LEU A 239 -5.28 0.94 10.92
C LEU A 239 -6.66 0.45 11.34
N SER A 240 -6.95 0.47 12.63
CA SER A 240 -8.28 0.16 13.13
C SER A 240 -8.77 1.17 14.15
N MET A 241 -10.07 1.38 14.17
CA MET A 241 -10.74 2.25 15.13
C MET A 241 -12.08 1.64 15.49
N ARG A 242 -12.39 1.59 16.79
CA ARG A 242 -13.74 1.24 17.26
C ARG A 242 -14.70 2.38 16.93
N ASN A 243 -15.94 2.08 16.57
CA ASN A 243 -16.97 3.08 16.32
C ASN A 243 -17.14 4.01 17.52
N GLY A 244 -17.09 5.32 17.30
CA GLY A 244 -17.11 6.34 18.37
C GLY A 244 -15.83 6.41 19.20
N GLY A 245 -14.79 5.67 18.83
CA GLY A 245 -13.48 5.69 19.46
C GLY A 245 -12.78 7.03 19.27
N LYS A 246 -11.95 7.41 20.26
CA LYS A 246 -11.16 8.64 20.22
C LYS A 246 -9.73 8.44 19.72
N LYS A 247 -9.40 7.23 19.26
CA LYS A 247 -8.04 6.82 18.87
C LYS A 247 -8.09 5.81 17.72
N ALA A 248 -7.22 6.00 16.74
CA ALA A 248 -6.91 5.01 15.73
C ALA A 248 -5.65 4.23 16.16
N MET A 249 -5.69 2.91 16.04
CA MET A 249 -4.60 2.02 16.40
C MET A 249 -4.01 1.40 15.15
N VAL A 250 -2.71 1.11 15.18
CA VAL A 250 -2.12 0.25 14.16
C VAL A 250 -2.42 -1.20 14.53
N LYS A 251 -3.05 -1.90 13.59
CA LYS A 251 -3.35 -3.32 13.70
C LYS A 251 -2.21 -4.19 13.17
N ALA A 252 -1.58 -3.76 12.07
CA ALA A 252 -0.38 -4.40 11.53
C ALA A 252 0.40 -3.46 10.61
N PHE A 253 1.71 -3.69 10.54
CA PHE A 253 2.58 -3.18 9.49
C PHE A 253 3.41 -4.34 8.94
N GLU A 254 3.35 -4.59 7.64
CA GLU A 254 3.89 -5.80 7.03
C GLU A 254 4.58 -5.47 5.71
N ILE A 255 5.73 -6.09 5.46
CA ILE A 255 6.48 -5.93 4.22
C ILE A 255 6.47 -7.28 3.52
N LEU A 256 5.99 -7.29 2.28
CA LEU A 256 5.97 -8.49 1.43
C LEU A 256 6.88 -8.27 0.22
N SER A 257 7.68 -9.28 -0.15
CA SER A 257 8.56 -9.20 -1.32
C SER A 257 8.05 -10.09 -2.47
N PRO A 258 7.27 -9.54 -3.43
CA PRO A 258 6.75 -10.31 -4.58
C PRO A 258 7.83 -10.68 -5.60
N SER A 259 9.02 -10.09 -5.51
CA SER A 259 10.09 -10.15 -6.51
C SER A 259 10.49 -11.58 -6.91
N GLY A 260 10.79 -12.44 -5.93
CA GLY A 260 11.19 -13.83 -6.21
C GLY A 260 10.05 -14.66 -6.82
N ILE A 261 8.82 -14.44 -6.34
CA ILE A 261 7.63 -15.13 -6.83
C ILE A 261 7.31 -14.70 -8.27
N ALA A 262 7.54 -13.42 -8.61
CA ALA A 262 7.33 -12.92 -9.96
C ALA A 262 8.27 -13.63 -10.97
N LEU A 263 9.53 -13.87 -10.60
CA LEU A 263 10.46 -14.60 -11.45
C LEU A 263 10.00 -16.05 -11.70
N ASP A 264 9.50 -16.73 -10.67
CA ASP A 264 8.97 -18.08 -10.81
C ASP A 264 7.69 -18.10 -11.67
N ILE A 265 6.75 -17.18 -11.43
CA ILE A 265 5.53 -17.02 -12.25
C ILE A 265 5.89 -16.74 -13.72
N SER A 266 6.91 -15.92 -13.97
CA SER A 266 7.38 -15.62 -15.33
C SER A 266 7.91 -16.85 -16.03
N ARG A 267 8.68 -17.69 -15.33
CA ARG A 267 9.21 -18.96 -15.89
C ARG A 267 8.08 -19.95 -16.16
N MET A 268 7.11 -20.02 -15.25
CA MET A 268 5.96 -20.90 -15.36
C MET A 268 4.95 -20.47 -16.44
N GLY A 269 5.03 -19.23 -16.94
CA GLY A 269 4.09 -18.70 -17.93
C GLY A 269 2.70 -18.41 -17.35
N LEU A 270 2.59 -18.24 -16.02
CA LEU A 270 1.30 -18.15 -15.32
C LEU A 270 0.81 -16.73 -15.08
N ALA A 271 1.54 -15.70 -15.51
CA ALA A 271 1.22 -14.31 -15.15
C ALA A 271 -0.19 -13.87 -15.56
N SER A 272 -0.58 -14.12 -16.81
CA SER A 272 -1.90 -13.74 -17.33
C SER A 272 -3.06 -14.45 -16.62
N PRO A 273 -3.09 -15.81 -16.49
CA PRO A 273 -4.20 -16.47 -15.81
C PRO A 273 -4.26 -16.09 -14.32
N LEU A 274 -3.12 -15.97 -13.64
CA LEU A 274 -3.10 -15.55 -12.23
C LEU A 274 -3.65 -14.13 -12.08
N TYR A 275 -3.18 -13.15 -12.85
CA TYR A 275 -3.69 -11.78 -12.78
C TYR A 275 -5.20 -11.72 -12.98
N SER A 276 -5.74 -12.42 -13.98
CA SER A 276 -7.18 -12.49 -14.24
C SER A 276 -7.96 -13.03 -13.04
N MET A 277 -7.44 -14.09 -12.40
CA MET A 277 -8.06 -14.67 -11.21
C MET A 277 -8.00 -13.74 -9.99
N PHE A 278 -6.84 -13.18 -9.67
CA PHE A 278 -6.68 -12.34 -8.47
C PHE A 278 -7.28 -10.93 -8.62
N SER A 279 -7.34 -10.38 -9.83
CA SER A 279 -8.03 -9.11 -10.08
C SER A 279 -9.56 -9.23 -10.00
N LYS A 280 -10.11 -10.43 -10.26
CA LYS A 280 -11.54 -10.76 -10.11
C LYS A 280 -11.74 -11.85 -9.04
N TYR A 281 -11.09 -11.67 -7.89
CA TYR A 281 -11.08 -12.67 -6.84
C TYR A 281 -12.51 -13.05 -6.40
N PRO A 282 -12.83 -14.35 -6.20
CA PRO A 282 -14.20 -14.79 -5.91
C PRO A 282 -14.80 -14.14 -4.65
N LYS A 283 -15.99 -13.53 -4.80
CA LYS A 283 -16.69 -12.80 -3.73
C LYS A 283 -17.29 -13.69 -2.65
N ASN A 284 -17.68 -14.91 -3.02
CA ASN A 284 -18.27 -15.87 -2.11
C ASN A 284 -17.24 -16.94 -1.75
N SER A 285 -17.30 -17.43 -0.51
CA SER A 285 -16.62 -18.67 -0.14
C SER A 285 -17.18 -19.82 -0.97
N GLY A 286 -16.30 -20.68 -1.48
CA GLY A 286 -16.73 -21.79 -2.33
C GLY A 286 -15.56 -22.46 -3.06
N PRO A 287 -15.85 -23.45 -3.92
CA PRO A 287 -14.85 -24.18 -4.67
C PRO A 287 -13.89 -23.28 -5.46
N ALA A 288 -14.39 -22.24 -6.13
CA ALA A 288 -13.56 -21.29 -6.87
C ALA A 288 -12.58 -20.54 -5.97
N ARG A 289 -13.04 -20.04 -4.82
CA ARG A 289 -12.16 -19.35 -3.86
C ARG A 289 -11.10 -20.31 -3.31
N ASN A 290 -11.51 -21.51 -2.94
CA ASN A 290 -10.60 -22.52 -2.40
C ASN A 290 -9.51 -22.87 -3.42
N PHE A 291 -9.88 -23.06 -4.69
CA PHE A 291 -8.93 -23.29 -5.76
C PHE A 291 -7.91 -22.15 -5.91
N VAL A 292 -8.36 -20.90 -5.95
CA VAL A 292 -7.48 -19.73 -6.08
C VAL A 292 -6.50 -19.64 -4.90
N GLU A 293 -6.99 -19.91 -3.69
CA GLU A 293 -6.19 -19.95 -2.47
C GLU A 293 -5.18 -21.11 -2.45
N ASP A 294 -5.59 -22.30 -2.86
CA ASP A 294 -4.72 -23.49 -2.97
C ASP A 294 -3.62 -23.27 -4.00
N LEU A 295 -3.97 -22.70 -5.16
CA LEU A 295 -3.00 -22.35 -6.20
C LEU A 295 -2.02 -21.27 -5.71
N ALA A 296 -2.51 -20.24 -5.00
CA ALA A 296 -1.63 -19.23 -4.41
C ALA A 296 -0.65 -19.88 -3.42
N ARG A 297 -1.14 -20.73 -2.51
CA ARG A 297 -0.29 -21.47 -1.57
C ARG A 297 0.75 -22.34 -2.28
N ALA A 298 0.34 -23.08 -3.30
CA ALA A 298 1.23 -23.94 -4.07
C ALA A 298 2.37 -23.13 -4.73
N ILE A 299 2.08 -21.94 -5.27
CA ILE A 299 3.09 -21.05 -5.84
C ILE A 299 4.08 -20.53 -4.78
N ILE A 300 3.59 -20.17 -3.58
CA ILE A 300 4.46 -19.78 -2.47
C ILE A 300 5.37 -20.93 -2.02
N VAL A 301 4.82 -22.15 -1.94
CA VAL A 301 5.60 -23.35 -1.59
C VAL A 301 6.64 -23.64 -2.67
N TYR A 302 6.27 -23.57 -3.95
CA TYR A 302 7.22 -23.71 -5.06
C TYR A 302 8.33 -22.66 -4.98
N ASN A 303 8.01 -21.40 -4.68
CA ASN A 303 9.02 -20.37 -4.55
C ASN A 303 10.08 -20.70 -3.48
N SER A 304 9.64 -21.33 -2.38
CA SER A 304 10.49 -21.67 -1.23
C SER A 304 11.24 -22.99 -1.41
N LEU A 305 10.59 -24.03 -1.94
CA LEU A 305 11.11 -25.40 -1.98
C LEU A 305 11.51 -25.87 -3.38
N LYS A 306 11.12 -25.14 -4.43
CA LYS A 306 11.29 -25.50 -5.85
C LYS A 306 10.69 -26.86 -6.22
N THR A 307 9.67 -27.30 -5.48
CA THR A 307 8.95 -28.56 -5.70
C THR A 307 7.71 -28.35 -6.56
N THR A 308 7.68 -29.04 -7.70
CA THR A 308 6.64 -28.91 -8.74
C THR A 308 5.32 -29.59 -8.35
N GLU A 309 5.39 -30.56 -7.43
CA GLU A 309 4.26 -31.40 -7.04
C GLU A 309 3.06 -30.61 -6.53
N GLU A 310 3.29 -29.58 -5.71
CA GLU A 310 2.20 -28.78 -5.13
C GLU A 310 1.45 -27.98 -6.19
N ILE A 311 2.15 -27.51 -7.23
CA ILE A 311 1.53 -26.84 -8.37
C ILE A 311 0.61 -27.83 -9.11
N TYR A 312 1.11 -29.04 -9.41
CA TYR A 312 0.30 -30.07 -10.08
C TYR A 312 -0.87 -30.54 -9.22
N LYS A 313 -0.71 -30.67 -7.89
CA LYS A 313 -1.80 -31.01 -6.97
C LYS A 313 -2.89 -29.93 -6.99
N ALA A 314 -2.51 -28.66 -6.92
CA ALA A 314 -3.46 -27.56 -7.02
C ALA A 314 -4.19 -27.57 -8.37
N LEU A 315 -3.47 -27.73 -9.48
CA LEU A 315 -4.05 -27.75 -10.83
C LEU A 315 -4.91 -28.99 -11.09
N ARG A 316 -4.62 -30.14 -10.47
CA ARG A 316 -5.44 -31.37 -10.59
C ARG A 316 -6.89 -31.14 -10.15
N SER A 317 -7.13 -30.23 -9.20
CA SER A 317 -8.50 -29.90 -8.79
C SER A 317 -9.37 -29.39 -9.95
N LEU A 318 -8.76 -28.86 -11.02
CA LEU A 318 -9.46 -28.45 -12.23
C LEU A 318 -10.10 -29.62 -13.00
N THR A 319 -9.80 -30.88 -12.69
CA THR A 319 -10.52 -32.03 -13.26
C THR A 319 -11.93 -32.19 -12.67
N SER A 320 -12.22 -31.54 -11.54
CA SER A 320 -13.54 -31.56 -10.90
C SER A 320 -14.52 -30.66 -11.66
N GLU A 321 -15.62 -31.25 -12.13
CA GLU A 321 -16.68 -30.52 -12.83
C GLU A 321 -17.30 -29.42 -11.95
N ASN A 322 -17.48 -29.69 -10.65
CA ASN A 322 -17.98 -28.71 -9.69
C ASN A 322 -17.08 -27.47 -9.62
N ILE A 323 -15.77 -27.67 -9.54
CA ILE A 323 -14.79 -26.58 -9.50
C ILE A 323 -14.82 -25.80 -10.82
N ARG A 324 -14.82 -26.48 -11.97
CA ARG A 324 -14.86 -25.83 -13.29
C ARG A 324 -16.13 -25.01 -13.48
N ASN A 325 -17.29 -25.53 -13.09
CA ASN A 325 -18.56 -24.83 -13.20
C ASN A 325 -18.60 -23.59 -12.30
N ASP A 326 -18.07 -23.68 -11.08
CA ASP A 326 -18.00 -22.56 -10.15
C ASP A 326 -17.00 -21.48 -10.63
N LEU A 327 -15.84 -21.89 -11.16
CA LEU A 327 -14.87 -20.98 -11.77
C LEU A 327 -15.46 -20.29 -13.01
N HIS A 328 -16.19 -21.01 -13.86
CA HIS A 328 -16.89 -20.42 -14.99
C HIS A 328 -17.94 -19.38 -14.57
N ARG A 329 -18.69 -19.64 -13.49
CA ARG A 329 -19.63 -18.64 -12.94
C ARG A 329 -18.95 -17.37 -12.44
N ASN A 330 -17.76 -17.50 -11.85
CA ASN A 330 -17.02 -16.34 -11.31
C ASN A 330 -16.28 -15.54 -12.40
N TYR A 331 -15.74 -16.22 -13.43
CA TYR A 331 -14.89 -15.60 -14.45
C TYR A 331 -15.56 -15.44 -15.83
N GLY A 332 -16.75 -16.00 -16.02
CA GLY A 332 -17.52 -15.93 -17.27
C GLY A 332 -16.73 -16.41 -18.48
N ASP A 333 -16.81 -15.65 -19.57
CA ASP A 333 -16.15 -15.96 -20.85
C ASP A 333 -14.62 -16.00 -20.75
N THR A 334 -14.04 -15.28 -19.77
CA THR A 334 -12.58 -15.29 -19.55
C THR A 334 -12.07 -16.60 -18.96
N TRP A 335 -12.96 -17.44 -18.42
CA TRP A 335 -12.57 -18.71 -17.81
C TRP A 335 -11.86 -19.66 -18.78
N ARG A 336 -12.31 -19.73 -20.04
CA ARG A 336 -11.71 -20.64 -21.02
C ARG A 336 -10.24 -20.31 -21.26
N ASP A 337 -9.92 -19.03 -21.46
CA ASP A 337 -8.55 -18.54 -21.63
C ASP A 337 -7.70 -18.77 -20.37
N ILE A 338 -8.26 -18.52 -19.18
CA ILE A 338 -7.58 -18.80 -17.90
C ILE A 338 -7.24 -20.28 -17.81
N PHE A 339 -8.22 -21.15 -18.04
CA PHE A 339 -8.08 -22.60 -17.96
C PHE A 339 -7.02 -23.12 -18.93
N ASP A 340 -7.08 -22.75 -20.20
CA ASP A 340 -6.14 -23.21 -21.22
C ASP A 340 -4.70 -22.79 -20.87
N LYS A 341 -4.51 -21.56 -20.36
CA LYS A 341 -3.19 -21.07 -19.93
C LYS A 341 -2.68 -21.74 -18.66
N LEU A 342 -3.56 -22.08 -17.71
CA LEU A 342 -3.17 -22.84 -16.51
C LEU A 342 -2.68 -24.25 -16.86
N LEU A 343 -3.25 -24.88 -17.90
CA LEU A 343 -2.81 -26.19 -18.39
C LEU A 343 -1.48 -26.14 -19.16
N GLN A 344 -1.06 -24.97 -19.63
CA GLN A 344 0.21 -24.76 -20.34
C GLN A 344 1.38 -24.42 -19.41
N VAL A 345 1.20 -24.62 -18.09
CA VAL A 345 2.23 -24.33 -17.10
C VAL A 345 3.55 -25.00 -17.47
N ARG A 346 4.64 -24.22 -17.47
CA ARG A 346 6.00 -24.70 -17.74
C ARG A 346 6.71 -24.89 -16.41
N VAL A 347 6.78 -26.12 -15.92
CA VAL A 347 7.42 -26.38 -14.62
C VAL A 347 8.83 -26.92 -14.79
#